data_AF-A0A2T4VJB0-F1
#
_entry.id   AF-A0A2T4VJB0-F1
#
_cell.length_a   1.000
_cell.length_b   1.000
_cell.length_c   1.000
_cell.angle_alpha   90.00
_cell.angle_beta   90.00
_cell.angle_gamma   90.00
#
_symmetry.space_group_name_H-M   'P 1'
#
loop_
_entity.id
_entity.type
_entity.pdbx_description
1 polymer ?
#
loop_
_entity_poly.entity_id
_entity_poly.type
_entity_poly.pdbx_seq_one_letter_code
_entity_poly.pdbx_strand_id
1 'polypeptide(L)'
;MRIPSRVAVWLCIGVLCLGTRARAEEEQWTRALRTQLEKSCQEGSAGALCALEGLERRRLFEDIYEYSLRLQVGPGVHDVITLHRVVREASAGVPVRAPKSVFLVHGDVWGFRGAFLSSAESTEVLRQQSFAIFLARQGVDVWGIDLRWVHVPATVTDFSFMKDWNLGLHARDVGLGLALARSMRVLDGNAWGRMALLGWSRGAAVSYAYLNAETQLPPELRQVSGFIPVDMAYTLEEPLLRENACKGYAILDSQLKAKVYGIDIGARLQRIGTLALSRPEEPSPIRAGLTNRQLGLFVGSATYALQEPVIIPEYHFTGGQFSGFVPSGLSWTRERFFFEGLMQAAPYQSLGEQVDTLAMWCGAPDVPYDDHLSEVTVPVLYMGAAGGVGSFGLHSLTLLGSTDVSSRVVQLLPDASARPVDFGHVDLFEAGNAETLVWTPILDWLRHH
;
A
#
# COMPACT_ATOMS: atom_id res chain seq x y z
N MET A 1 -41.10 -9.01 -37.11
CA MET A 1 -40.47 -7.90 -37.86
C MET A 1 -39.07 -8.36 -38.25
N ARG A 2 -38.84 -8.75 -39.52
CA ARG A 2 -37.56 -9.32 -39.98
C ARG A 2 -36.61 -8.17 -40.32
N ILE A 3 -35.50 -8.05 -39.58
CA ILE A 3 -34.43 -7.10 -39.92
C ILE A 3 -33.90 -7.48 -41.32
N PRO A 4 -33.83 -6.55 -42.29
CA PRO A 4 -33.35 -6.87 -43.64
C PRO A 4 -31.91 -7.40 -43.57
N SER A 5 -31.61 -8.49 -44.25
CA SER A 5 -30.30 -9.18 -44.24
C SER A 5 -29.11 -8.27 -44.53
N ARG A 6 -29.32 -7.17 -45.28
CA ARG A 6 -28.29 -6.16 -45.54
C ARG A 6 -27.94 -5.36 -44.27
N VAL A 7 -28.89 -5.03 -43.40
CA VAL A 7 -28.64 -4.26 -42.16
C VAL A 7 -27.85 -5.11 -41.15
N ALA A 8 -28.11 -6.41 -41.09
CA ALA A 8 -27.33 -7.34 -40.25
C ALA A 8 -25.87 -7.46 -40.70
N VAL A 9 -25.60 -7.47 -42.01
CA VAL A 9 -24.22 -7.51 -42.55
C VAL A 9 -23.45 -6.22 -42.25
N TRP A 10 -24.09 -5.04 -42.37
CA TRP A 10 -23.45 -3.77 -42.01
C TRP A 10 -23.19 -3.63 -40.50
N LEU A 11 -24.08 -4.15 -39.65
CA LEU A 11 -23.86 -4.21 -38.20
C LEU A 11 -22.72 -5.16 -37.84
N CYS A 12 -22.62 -6.34 -38.46
CA CYS A 12 -21.51 -7.28 -38.21
C CYS A 12 -20.16 -6.72 -38.70
N ILE A 13 -20.11 -6.08 -39.87
CA ILE A 13 -18.89 -5.45 -40.38
C ILE A 13 -18.50 -4.25 -39.51
N GLY A 14 -19.46 -3.43 -39.06
CA GLY A 14 -19.21 -2.33 -38.13
C GLY A 14 -18.65 -2.79 -36.79
N VAL A 15 -19.21 -3.86 -36.20
CA VAL A 15 -18.72 -4.46 -34.94
C VAL A 15 -17.34 -5.10 -35.11
N LEU A 16 -17.09 -5.78 -36.25
CA LEU A 16 -15.78 -6.34 -36.56
C LEU A 16 -14.71 -5.25 -36.77
N CYS A 17 -15.03 -4.19 -37.52
CA CYS A 17 -14.12 -3.07 -37.76
C CYS A 17 -13.81 -2.28 -36.48
N LEU A 18 -14.80 -2.05 -35.61
CA LEU A 18 -14.60 -1.43 -34.30
C LEU A 18 -13.75 -2.30 -33.39
N GLY A 19 -13.98 -3.63 -33.37
CA GLY A 19 -13.16 -4.59 -32.63
C GLY A 19 -11.71 -4.65 -33.11
N THR A 20 -11.47 -4.61 -34.43
CA THR A 20 -10.11 -4.58 -34.98
C THR A 20 -9.37 -3.27 -34.69
N ARG A 21 -10.10 -2.15 -34.65
CA ARG A 21 -9.50 -0.83 -34.38
C ARG A 21 -9.12 -0.68 -32.91
N ALA A 22 -10.00 -1.08 -31.98
CA ALA A 22 -9.71 -1.09 -30.55
C ALA A 22 -8.49 -1.98 -30.21
N ARG A 23 -8.38 -3.15 -30.85
CA ARG A 23 -7.24 -4.05 -30.68
C ARG A 23 -5.94 -3.47 -31.25
N ALA A 24 -5.99 -2.79 -32.39
CA ALA A 24 -4.82 -2.13 -32.99
C ALA A 24 -4.34 -0.94 -32.14
N GLU A 25 -5.27 -0.16 -31.57
CA GLU A 25 -4.96 0.95 -30.64
C GLU A 25 -4.34 0.40 -29.33
N GLU A 26 -4.85 -0.70 -28.79
CA GLU A 26 -4.29 -1.41 -27.63
C GLU A 26 -2.86 -1.93 -27.87
N GLU A 27 -2.60 -2.57 -29.03
CA GLU A 27 -1.26 -3.05 -29.40
C GLU A 27 -0.28 -1.91 -29.68
N GLN A 28 -0.74 -0.78 -30.20
CA GLN A 28 0.09 0.40 -30.45
C GLN A 28 0.49 1.09 -29.15
N TRP A 29 -0.46 1.30 -28.23
CA TRP A 29 -0.19 1.88 -26.92
C TRP A 29 0.75 1.00 -26.10
N THR A 30 0.50 -0.32 -26.08
CA THR A 30 1.35 -1.30 -25.37
C THR A 30 2.80 -1.29 -25.88
N ARG A 31 3.00 -1.15 -27.20
CA ARG A 31 4.34 -1.02 -27.79
C ARG A 31 5.01 0.30 -27.40
N ALA A 32 4.30 1.42 -27.54
CA ALA A 32 4.84 2.73 -27.17
C ALA A 32 5.21 2.81 -25.68
N LEU A 33 4.35 2.26 -24.82
CA LEU A 33 4.55 2.11 -23.39
C LEU A 33 5.83 1.31 -23.09
N ARG A 34 5.97 0.12 -23.68
CA ARG A 34 7.14 -0.74 -23.47
C ARG A 34 8.42 -0.02 -23.87
N THR A 35 8.47 0.57 -25.06
CA THR A 35 9.66 1.27 -25.55
C THR A 35 10.06 2.43 -24.65
N GLN A 36 9.09 3.20 -24.14
CA GLN A 36 9.41 4.30 -23.23
C GLN A 36 9.88 3.80 -21.87
N LEU A 37 9.28 2.75 -21.31
CA LEU A 37 9.71 2.19 -20.04
C LEU A 37 11.12 1.63 -20.10
N GLU A 38 11.46 0.91 -21.18
CA GLU A 38 12.81 0.42 -21.42
C GLU A 38 13.80 1.59 -21.51
N LYS A 39 13.43 2.69 -22.18
CA LYS A 39 14.24 3.90 -22.25
C LYS A 39 14.40 4.58 -20.88
N SER A 40 13.31 4.79 -20.15
CA SER A 40 13.35 5.43 -18.83
C SER A 40 14.10 4.58 -17.80
N CYS A 41 14.01 3.25 -17.89
CA CYS A 41 14.84 2.33 -17.12
C CYS A 41 16.34 2.52 -17.41
N GLN A 42 16.73 2.70 -18.68
CA GLN A 42 18.13 2.88 -19.08
C GLN A 42 18.69 4.26 -18.73
N GLU A 43 17.87 5.31 -18.81
CA GLU A 43 18.29 6.70 -18.54
C GLU A 43 18.32 7.03 -17.04
N GLY A 44 17.45 6.40 -16.23
CA GLY A 44 17.37 6.61 -14.78
C GLY A 44 18.39 5.80 -13.96
N SER A 45 19.09 4.86 -14.57
CA SER A 45 19.99 3.94 -13.87
C SER A 45 21.47 4.27 -14.11
N ALA A 46 22.04 5.17 -13.32
CA ALA A 46 23.48 5.14 -13.09
C ALA A 46 23.83 3.88 -12.25
N GLY A 47 23.79 2.70 -12.87
CA GLY A 47 24.26 1.42 -12.28
C GLY A 47 23.20 0.45 -11.73
N ALA A 48 21.90 0.74 -11.82
CA ALA A 48 20.84 -0.21 -11.41
C ALA A 48 20.25 -0.98 -12.60
N LEU A 49 20.03 -2.29 -12.46
CA LEU A 49 19.26 -3.05 -13.45
C LEU A 49 17.79 -2.59 -13.38
N CYS A 50 17.18 -2.24 -14.50
CA CYS A 50 15.75 -1.96 -14.64
C CYS A 50 15.27 -2.53 -15.97
N ALA A 51 14.39 -3.54 -15.93
CA ALA A 51 13.86 -4.18 -17.13
C ALA A 51 12.40 -4.56 -16.97
N LEU A 52 11.58 -4.27 -18.00
CA LEU A 52 10.17 -4.64 -18.02
C LEU A 52 10.00 -6.13 -18.35
N GLU A 53 9.47 -6.89 -17.41
CA GLU A 53 9.18 -8.33 -17.59
C GLU A 53 7.75 -8.57 -18.08
N GLY A 54 6.81 -7.74 -17.64
CA GLY A 54 5.39 -7.97 -17.88
C GLY A 54 4.57 -6.69 -17.81
N LEU A 55 3.50 -6.68 -18.60
CA LEU A 55 2.48 -5.65 -18.59
C LEU A 55 1.12 -6.34 -18.64
N GLU A 56 0.27 -6.05 -17.65
CA GLU A 56 -1.13 -6.47 -17.62
C GLU A 56 -2.02 -5.23 -17.66
N ARG A 57 -3.16 -5.33 -18.36
CA ARG A 57 -4.26 -4.37 -18.29
C ARG A 57 -5.52 -5.11 -17.87
N ARG A 58 -6.14 -4.67 -16.77
CA ARG A 58 -7.29 -5.32 -16.14
C ARG A 58 -8.41 -4.31 -15.92
N ARG A 59 -9.63 -4.63 -16.34
CA ARG A 59 -10.82 -3.81 -16.05
C ARG A 59 -11.23 -4.04 -14.60
N LEU A 60 -11.34 -2.96 -13.81
CA LEU A 60 -11.77 -3.04 -12.41
C LEU A 60 -13.27 -2.78 -12.27
N PHE A 61 -13.72 -1.61 -12.73
CA PHE A 61 -15.08 -1.11 -12.55
C PHE A 61 -15.40 -0.07 -13.61
N GLU A 62 -16.53 -0.20 -14.32
CA GLU A 62 -16.93 0.74 -15.38
C GLU A 62 -15.81 1.05 -16.37
N ASP A 63 -15.33 2.28 -16.44
CA ASP A 63 -14.24 2.76 -17.28
C ASP A 63 -12.90 2.89 -16.52
N ILE A 64 -12.81 2.33 -15.32
CA ILE A 64 -11.60 2.28 -14.49
C ILE A 64 -10.85 0.98 -14.76
N TYR A 65 -9.57 1.13 -15.08
CA TYR A 65 -8.64 0.06 -15.38
C TYR A 65 -7.42 0.12 -14.49
N GLU A 66 -6.87 -1.05 -14.20
CA GLU A 66 -5.56 -1.24 -13.61
C GLU A 66 -4.57 -1.63 -14.71
N TYR A 67 -3.42 -0.97 -14.73
CA TYR A 67 -2.23 -1.43 -15.41
C TYR A 67 -1.24 -1.93 -14.38
N SER A 68 -0.69 -3.12 -14.58
CA SER A 68 0.33 -3.70 -13.70
C SER A 68 1.61 -3.93 -14.51
N LEU A 69 2.70 -3.29 -14.10
CA LEU A 69 3.99 -3.29 -14.79
C LEU A 69 5.02 -3.99 -13.91
N ARG A 70 5.44 -5.19 -14.31
CA ARG A 70 6.41 -5.99 -13.58
C ARG A 70 7.83 -5.62 -14.01
N LEU A 71 8.68 -5.21 -13.06
CA LEU A 71 10.01 -4.65 -13.32
C LEU A 71 11.10 -5.39 -12.54
N GLN A 72 12.04 -6.00 -13.25
CA GLN A 72 13.28 -6.50 -12.67
C GLN A 72 14.17 -5.31 -12.29
N VAL A 73 14.48 -5.16 -10.99
CA VAL A 73 15.16 -4.01 -10.38
C VAL A 73 16.50 -4.35 -9.69
N GLY A 74 16.98 -5.56 -9.91
CA GLY A 74 18.24 -6.06 -9.36
C GLY A 74 18.68 -7.35 -10.05
N PRO A 75 19.82 -7.93 -9.65
CA PRO A 75 20.36 -9.12 -10.28
C PRO A 75 19.70 -10.42 -9.83
N GLY A 76 19.04 -10.44 -8.67
CA GLY A 76 18.40 -11.64 -8.11
C GLY A 76 17.04 -11.92 -8.74
N VAL A 77 16.65 -13.20 -8.81
CA VAL A 77 15.36 -13.63 -9.39
C VAL A 77 14.12 -13.09 -8.67
N HIS A 78 14.28 -12.62 -7.44
CA HIS A 78 13.23 -12.00 -6.64
C HIS A 78 13.40 -10.47 -6.51
N ASP A 79 14.41 -9.88 -7.13
CA ASP A 79 14.58 -8.43 -7.19
C ASP A 79 13.61 -7.79 -8.19
N VAL A 80 12.32 -7.94 -7.92
CA VAL A 80 11.26 -7.51 -8.81
C VAL A 80 10.24 -6.70 -8.05
N ILE A 81 9.85 -5.56 -8.60
CA ILE A 81 8.71 -4.77 -8.14
C ILE A 81 7.58 -4.84 -9.16
N THR A 82 6.36 -4.49 -8.75
CA THR A 82 5.28 -4.22 -9.71
C THR A 82 4.77 -2.82 -9.49
N LEU A 83 4.71 -2.01 -10.55
CA LEU A 83 4.01 -0.73 -10.50
C LEU A 83 2.57 -0.94 -10.91
N HIS A 84 1.66 -0.33 -10.17
CA HIS A 84 0.25 -0.32 -10.46
C HIS A 84 -0.14 1.08 -10.92
N ARG A 85 -1.04 1.16 -11.89
CA ARG A 85 -1.73 2.39 -12.27
C ARG A 85 -3.21 2.13 -12.35
N VAL A 86 -4.00 2.83 -11.53
CA VAL A 86 -5.45 2.78 -11.55
C VAL A 86 -5.97 4.10 -12.10
N VAL A 87 -6.60 4.04 -13.27
CA VAL A 87 -6.96 5.24 -14.03
C VAL A 87 -8.26 5.01 -14.80
N ARG A 88 -9.00 6.10 -15.04
CA ARG A 88 -10.11 6.10 -15.98
C ARG A 88 -9.59 6.09 -17.42
N GLU A 89 -10.26 5.35 -18.29
CA GLU A 89 -10.00 5.37 -19.73
C GLU A 89 -11.09 6.11 -20.51
N ALA A 90 -10.68 6.89 -21.52
CA ALA A 90 -11.60 7.50 -22.48
C ALA A 90 -12.06 6.50 -23.56
N SER A 91 -11.16 5.59 -23.92
CA SER A 91 -11.36 4.47 -24.82
C SER A 91 -10.33 3.39 -24.47
N ALA A 92 -10.49 2.18 -25.00
CA ALA A 92 -9.62 1.05 -24.67
C ALA A 92 -8.13 1.41 -24.81
N GLY A 93 -7.38 1.33 -23.70
CA GLY A 93 -5.94 1.60 -23.67
C GLY A 93 -5.58 3.09 -23.71
N VAL A 94 -6.54 4.00 -23.58
CA VAL A 94 -6.32 5.45 -23.63
C VAL A 94 -6.74 6.07 -22.30
N PRO A 95 -5.79 6.27 -21.35
CA PRO A 95 -6.06 6.94 -20.09
C PRO A 95 -6.60 8.36 -20.28
N VAL A 96 -7.55 8.75 -19.43
CA VAL A 96 -8.01 10.13 -19.34
C VAL A 96 -6.91 11.00 -18.74
N ARG A 97 -6.71 12.20 -19.28
CA ARG A 97 -5.82 13.18 -18.70
C ARG A 97 -6.28 13.56 -17.29
N ALA A 98 -5.38 13.46 -16.33
CA ALA A 98 -5.66 13.64 -14.91
C ALA A 98 -4.67 14.68 -14.33
N PRO A 99 -5.14 15.89 -13.99
CA PRO A 99 -4.26 16.97 -13.52
C PRO A 99 -3.60 16.62 -12.17
N LYS A 100 -4.29 15.85 -11.33
CA LYS A 100 -3.81 15.39 -10.02
C LYS A 100 -3.35 13.94 -10.10
N SER A 101 -2.38 13.59 -9.27
CA SER A 101 -1.82 12.25 -9.21
C SER A 101 -1.27 11.94 -7.83
N VAL A 102 -1.36 10.67 -7.45
CA VAL A 102 -0.81 10.18 -6.19
C VAL A 102 -0.07 8.86 -6.44
N PHE A 103 1.01 8.63 -5.73
CA PHE A 103 1.74 7.37 -5.69
C PHE A 103 1.54 6.72 -4.32
N LEU A 104 1.00 5.50 -4.29
CA LEU A 104 0.62 4.79 -3.07
C LEU A 104 1.65 3.70 -2.74
N VAL A 105 2.12 3.71 -1.49
CA VAL A 105 3.04 2.70 -0.95
C VAL A 105 2.31 1.92 0.15
N HIS A 106 2.17 0.62 -0.05
CA HIS A 106 1.49 -0.26 0.90
C HIS A 106 2.32 -0.51 2.15
N GLY A 107 1.65 -1.01 3.18
CA GLY A 107 2.26 -1.41 4.44
C GLY A 107 2.72 -2.86 4.48
N ASP A 108 2.92 -3.32 5.71
CA ASP A 108 3.13 -4.69 6.12
C ASP A 108 2.11 -5.62 5.46
N VAL A 109 2.50 -6.88 5.26
CA VAL A 109 1.60 -8.00 4.91
C VAL A 109 1.01 -7.93 3.50
N TRP A 110 0.53 -6.79 3.03
CA TRP A 110 -0.20 -6.66 1.77
C TRP A 110 0.64 -6.03 0.67
N GLY A 111 0.38 -6.42 -0.59
CA GLY A 111 0.77 -5.61 -1.76
C GLY A 111 -0.23 -4.48 -2.04
N PHE A 112 -0.02 -3.72 -3.11
CA PHE A 112 -0.89 -2.65 -3.59
C PHE A 112 -2.34 -3.11 -3.74
N ARG A 113 -2.56 -4.30 -4.34
CA ARG A 113 -3.92 -4.82 -4.57
C ARG A 113 -4.64 -5.10 -3.24
N GLY A 114 -3.98 -5.79 -2.31
CA GLY A 114 -4.53 -6.07 -0.98
C GLY A 114 -4.76 -4.81 -0.15
N ALA A 115 -3.91 -3.80 -0.28
CA ALA A 115 -3.99 -2.57 0.50
C ALA A 115 -5.01 -1.54 -0.04
N PHE A 116 -5.06 -1.34 -1.36
CA PHE A 116 -5.77 -0.21 -1.97
C PHE A 116 -6.82 -0.60 -3.02
N LEU A 117 -6.90 -1.90 -3.36
CA LEU A 117 -7.90 -2.51 -4.26
C LEU A 117 -8.60 -3.71 -3.61
N SER A 118 -8.67 -3.76 -2.27
CA SER A 118 -9.13 -4.94 -1.52
C SER A 118 -10.53 -5.42 -1.94
N SER A 119 -11.43 -4.52 -2.36
CA SER A 119 -12.77 -4.89 -2.84
C SER A 119 -12.87 -5.29 -4.31
N ALA A 120 -11.79 -5.21 -5.10
CA ALA A 120 -11.82 -5.55 -6.52
C ALA A 120 -12.24 -7.01 -6.78
N GLU A 121 -11.81 -7.92 -5.90
CA GLU A 121 -12.11 -9.36 -5.96
C GLU A 121 -13.12 -9.82 -4.88
N SER A 122 -13.57 -8.92 -4.02
CA SER A 122 -14.51 -9.25 -2.93
C SER A 122 -15.92 -9.48 -3.46
N THR A 123 -16.62 -10.44 -2.85
CA THR A 123 -18.06 -10.63 -3.05
C THR A 123 -18.91 -10.01 -1.94
N GLU A 124 -18.27 -9.52 -0.88
CA GLU A 124 -18.90 -9.06 0.36
C GLU A 124 -19.19 -7.56 0.35
N VAL A 125 -18.46 -6.79 -0.44
CA VAL A 125 -18.61 -5.33 -0.58
C VAL A 125 -18.70 -4.93 -2.05
N LEU A 126 -19.15 -3.70 -2.30
CA LEU A 126 -19.19 -3.17 -3.67
C LEU A 126 -17.76 -2.98 -4.18
N ARG A 127 -17.49 -3.35 -5.43
CA ARG A 127 -16.17 -3.18 -6.07
C ARG A 127 -15.63 -1.75 -6.03
N GLN A 128 -16.53 -0.76 -5.96
CA GLN A 128 -16.15 0.65 -5.85
C GLN A 128 -15.67 1.06 -4.46
N GLN A 129 -15.83 0.22 -3.43
CA GLN A 129 -15.33 0.45 -2.07
C GLN A 129 -13.84 0.11 -1.99
N SER A 130 -13.04 0.72 -2.87
CA SER A 130 -11.59 0.57 -2.96
C SER A 130 -11.00 1.95 -3.11
N PHE A 131 -10.01 2.30 -2.29
CA PHE A 131 -9.44 3.64 -2.27
C PHE A 131 -8.88 4.08 -3.64
N ALA A 132 -8.16 3.19 -4.33
CA ALA A 132 -7.61 3.52 -5.65
C ALA A 132 -8.72 3.70 -6.71
N ILE A 133 -9.79 2.89 -6.67
CA ILE A 133 -10.95 3.06 -7.56
C ILE A 133 -11.68 4.37 -7.25
N PHE A 134 -11.88 4.69 -5.97
CA PHE A 134 -12.50 5.95 -5.54
C PHE A 134 -11.75 7.16 -6.11
N LEU A 135 -10.43 7.23 -5.93
CA LEU A 135 -9.61 8.34 -6.44
C LEU A 135 -9.62 8.42 -7.98
N ALA A 136 -9.48 7.28 -8.67
CA ALA A 136 -9.50 7.24 -10.14
C ALA A 136 -10.84 7.72 -10.72
N ARG A 137 -11.97 7.36 -10.08
CA ARG A 137 -13.31 7.85 -10.47
C ARG A 137 -13.44 9.37 -10.31
N GLN A 138 -12.66 9.95 -9.42
CA GLN A 138 -12.60 11.38 -9.11
C GLN A 138 -11.58 12.14 -9.98
N GLY A 139 -10.98 11.48 -10.97
CA GLY A 139 -10.06 12.09 -11.93
C GLY A 139 -8.63 12.22 -11.45
N VAL A 140 -8.23 11.46 -10.42
CA VAL A 140 -6.84 11.35 -9.96
C VAL A 140 -6.16 10.20 -10.69
N ASP A 141 -4.95 10.42 -11.20
CA ASP A 141 -4.11 9.32 -11.72
C ASP A 141 -3.41 8.63 -10.55
N VAL A 142 -3.90 7.44 -10.20
CA VAL A 142 -3.43 6.70 -9.03
C VAL A 142 -2.35 5.73 -9.48
N TRP A 143 -1.17 5.88 -8.91
CA TRP A 143 -0.06 4.94 -9.06
C TRP A 143 0.23 4.27 -7.74
N GLY A 144 0.95 3.15 -7.76
CA GLY A 144 1.53 2.58 -6.57
C GLY A 144 2.48 1.44 -6.88
N ILE A 145 2.98 0.79 -5.84
CA ILE A 145 4.05 -0.21 -5.96
C ILE A 145 3.74 -1.43 -5.11
N ASP A 146 4.02 -2.62 -5.63
CA ASP A 146 4.31 -3.82 -4.87
C ASP A 146 5.81 -3.89 -4.61
N LEU A 147 6.23 -3.87 -3.34
CA LEU A 147 7.63 -4.04 -2.93
C LEU A 147 8.15 -5.45 -3.24
N ARG A 148 9.48 -5.62 -3.28
CA ARG A 148 10.12 -6.87 -3.73
C ARG A 148 9.59 -8.14 -3.05
N TRP A 149 9.35 -8.06 -1.74
CA TRP A 149 8.86 -9.20 -0.95
C TRP A 149 7.47 -9.68 -1.32
N VAL A 150 6.63 -8.84 -1.94
CA VAL A 150 5.30 -9.24 -2.42
C VAL A 150 5.40 -10.35 -3.46
N HIS A 151 6.51 -10.40 -4.22
CA HIS A 151 6.73 -11.33 -5.32
C HIS A 151 7.39 -12.65 -4.90
N VAL A 152 7.69 -12.84 -3.61
CA VAL A 152 8.36 -14.06 -3.13
C VAL A 152 7.33 -15.18 -2.95
N PRO A 153 7.40 -16.27 -3.74
CA PRO A 153 6.41 -17.34 -3.67
C PRO A 153 6.47 -18.11 -2.35
N ALA A 154 5.32 -18.59 -1.87
CA ALA A 154 5.19 -19.39 -0.64
C ALA A 154 6.00 -20.71 -0.63
N THR A 155 6.57 -21.12 -1.77
CA THR A 155 7.43 -22.31 -1.88
C THR A 155 8.89 -22.02 -1.53
N VAL A 156 9.27 -20.75 -1.39
CA VAL A 156 10.64 -20.35 -1.06
C VAL A 156 10.93 -20.63 0.41
N THR A 157 12.08 -21.24 0.69
CA THR A 157 12.53 -21.57 2.05
C THR A 157 13.89 -20.97 2.40
N ASP A 158 14.66 -20.50 1.41
CA ASP A 158 15.93 -19.79 1.63
C ASP A 158 15.70 -18.30 1.34
N PHE A 159 15.91 -17.47 2.35
CA PHE A 159 15.72 -16.01 2.27
C PHE A 159 17.06 -15.26 2.22
N SER A 160 18.18 -15.94 1.96
CA SER A 160 19.50 -15.31 1.89
C SER A 160 19.58 -14.11 0.92
N PHE A 161 18.78 -14.11 -0.14
CA PHE A 161 18.66 -13.00 -1.09
C PHE A 161 18.01 -11.73 -0.50
N MET A 162 17.27 -11.84 0.62
CA MET A 162 16.65 -10.71 1.31
C MET A 162 17.61 -9.98 2.27
N LYS A 163 18.86 -10.44 2.40
CA LYS A 163 19.82 -9.91 3.38
C LYS A 163 19.93 -8.38 3.36
N ASP A 164 19.93 -7.79 2.17
CA ASP A 164 20.09 -6.36 1.96
C ASP A 164 18.77 -5.66 1.60
N TRP A 165 17.63 -6.34 1.80
CA TRP A 165 16.29 -5.77 1.61
C TRP A 165 15.89 -4.98 2.85
N ASN A 166 16.40 -3.76 2.93
CA ASN A 166 16.23 -2.84 4.04
C ASN A 166 15.36 -1.63 3.64
N LEU A 167 15.12 -0.72 4.59
CA LEU A 167 14.26 0.45 4.34
C LEU A 167 14.80 1.32 3.19
N GLY A 168 16.13 1.46 3.11
CA GLY A 168 16.79 2.20 2.04
C GLY A 168 16.61 1.56 0.65
N LEU A 169 16.59 0.23 0.54
CA LEU A 169 16.28 -0.44 -0.73
C LEU A 169 14.85 -0.14 -1.17
N HIS A 170 13.88 -0.28 -0.28
CA HIS A 170 12.48 0.00 -0.58
C HIS A 170 12.25 1.47 -0.94
N ALA A 171 12.94 2.40 -0.27
CA ALA A 171 12.92 3.82 -0.63
C ALA A 171 13.45 4.08 -2.04
N ARG A 172 14.52 3.40 -2.47
CA ARG A 172 15.02 3.49 -3.86
C ARG A 172 14.02 2.92 -4.87
N ASP A 173 13.38 1.80 -4.55
CA ASP A 173 12.35 1.21 -5.39
C ASP A 173 11.15 2.17 -5.57
N VAL A 174 10.74 2.88 -4.50
CA VAL A 174 9.72 3.95 -4.56
C VAL A 174 10.18 5.09 -5.46
N GLY A 175 11.43 5.56 -5.33
CA GLY A 175 11.99 6.59 -6.18
C GLY A 175 11.99 6.23 -7.68
N LEU A 176 12.35 4.99 -8.00
CA LEU A 176 12.26 4.46 -9.36
C LEU A 176 10.81 4.44 -9.85
N GLY A 177 9.88 3.95 -9.02
CA GLY A 177 8.45 3.92 -9.33
C GLY A 177 7.87 5.30 -9.63
N LEU A 178 8.20 6.31 -8.82
CA LEU A 178 7.80 7.70 -9.04
C LEU A 178 8.35 8.27 -10.35
N ALA A 179 9.63 8.04 -10.63
CA ALA A 179 10.26 8.52 -11.87
C ALA A 179 9.60 7.92 -13.12
N LEU A 180 9.32 6.61 -13.10
CA LEU A 180 8.62 5.92 -14.18
C LEU A 180 7.17 6.40 -14.31
N ALA A 181 6.45 6.54 -13.20
CA ALA A 181 5.08 7.05 -13.20
C ALA A 181 4.98 8.45 -13.82
N ARG A 182 5.86 9.39 -13.44
CA ARG A 182 5.91 10.74 -14.03
C ARG A 182 6.20 10.71 -15.53
N SER A 183 7.13 9.84 -15.94
CA SER A 183 7.49 9.68 -17.35
C SER A 183 6.31 9.19 -18.16
N MET A 184 5.55 8.25 -17.61
CA MET A 184 4.34 7.74 -18.23
C MET A 184 3.23 8.77 -18.33
N ARG A 185 3.04 9.58 -17.28
CA ARG A 185 2.03 10.63 -17.28
C ARG A 185 2.21 11.64 -18.41
N VAL A 186 3.46 11.97 -18.77
CA VAL A 186 3.74 12.88 -19.89
C VAL A 186 3.38 12.26 -21.25
N LEU A 187 3.53 10.95 -21.43
CA LEU A 187 3.09 10.29 -22.65
C LEU A 187 1.58 10.37 -22.85
N ASP A 188 0.81 10.35 -21.77
CA ASP A 188 -0.65 10.53 -21.81
C ASP A 188 -1.07 12.01 -21.91
N GLY A 189 -0.13 12.92 -22.15
CA GLY A 189 -0.38 14.35 -22.30
C GLY A 189 -0.60 15.11 -20.99
N ASN A 190 -0.24 14.53 -19.84
CA ASN A 190 -0.18 15.27 -18.58
C ASN A 190 1.09 16.12 -18.51
N ALA A 191 1.10 17.09 -17.58
CA ALA A 191 2.30 17.89 -17.33
C ALA A 191 3.40 17.03 -16.67
N TRP A 192 4.67 17.41 -16.85
CA TRP A 192 5.83 16.85 -16.12
C TRP A 192 5.85 17.32 -14.64
N GLY A 193 4.71 17.16 -13.96
CA GLY A 193 4.55 17.52 -12.55
C GLY A 193 5.16 16.48 -11.63
N ARG A 194 5.54 16.93 -10.43
CA ARG A 194 5.75 16.05 -9.27
C ARG A 194 4.43 15.40 -8.86
N MET A 195 4.49 14.33 -8.06
CA MET A 195 3.32 13.56 -7.62
C MET A 195 3.15 13.65 -6.10
N ALA A 196 1.92 13.59 -5.60
CA ALA A 196 1.72 13.36 -4.18
C ALA A 196 2.17 11.93 -3.83
N LEU A 197 2.77 11.74 -2.66
CA LEU A 197 3.20 10.44 -2.14
C LEU A 197 2.35 10.10 -0.92
N LEU A 198 1.69 8.95 -0.93
CA LEU A 198 0.95 8.42 0.21
C LEU A 198 1.58 7.09 0.62
N GLY A 199 2.00 6.99 1.87
CA GLY A 199 2.47 5.73 2.44
C GLY A 199 1.56 5.31 3.58
N TRP A 200 1.09 4.07 3.57
CA TRP A 200 0.29 3.50 4.66
C TRP A 200 1.12 2.53 5.51
N SER A 201 1.03 2.64 6.83
CA SER A 201 1.76 1.77 7.76
C SER A 201 3.27 1.85 7.48
N ARG A 202 3.99 0.73 7.39
CA ARG A 202 5.40 0.74 6.96
C ARG A 202 5.65 1.37 5.59
N GLY A 203 4.66 1.44 4.70
CA GLY A 203 4.76 2.24 3.48
C GLY A 203 4.97 3.73 3.75
N ALA A 204 4.46 4.26 4.87
CA ALA A 204 4.78 5.60 5.35
C ALA A 204 6.24 5.70 5.79
N ALA A 205 6.75 4.73 6.53
CA ALA A 205 8.16 4.70 6.95
C ALA A 205 9.11 4.65 5.73
N VAL A 206 8.80 3.81 4.73
CA VAL A 206 9.52 3.78 3.45
C VAL A 206 9.47 5.15 2.76
N SER A 207 8.31 5.80 2.79
CA SER A 207 8.11 7.12 2.17
C SER A 207 8.87 8.23 2.88
N TYR A 208 8.93 8.22 4.22
CA TYR A 208 9.78 9.14 4.99
C TYR A 208 11.27 8.95 4.64
N ALA A 209 11.76 7.70 4.60
CA ALA A 209 13.14 7.39 4.23
C ALA A 209 13.46 7.85 2.80
N TYR A 210 12.51 7.68 1.87
CA TYR A 210 12.63 8.20 0.52
C TYR A 210 12.71 9.74 0.48
N LEU A 211 11.81 10.44 1.18
CA LEU A 211 11.81 11.89 1.24
C LEU A 211 13.08 12.45 1.89
N ASN A 212 13.58 11.78 2.93
CA ASN A 212 14.87 12.08 3.56
C ASN A 212 16.02 12.04 2.56
N ALA A 213 16.06 11.04 1.68
CA ALA A 213 17.08 10.96 0.63
C ALA A 213 16.82 11.95 -0.53
N GLU A 214 15.56 12.18 -0.87
CA GLU A 214 15.16 13.05 -1.99
C GLU A 214 15.53 14.52 -1.76
N THR A 215 15.54 15.00 -0.51
CA THR A 215 15.96 16.37 -0.18
C THR A 215 17.40 16.64 -0.59
N GLN A 216 18.24 15.61 -0.69
CA GLN A 216 19.64 15.72 -1.10
C GLN A 216 19.82 15.80 -2.62
N LEU A 217 18.74 15.61 -3.39
CA LEU A 217 18.75 15.82 -4.83
C LEU A 217 18.50 17.30 -5.19
N PRO A 218 19.08 17.77 -6.32
CA PRO A 218 18.70 19.05 -6.92
C PRO A 218 17.17 19.15 -7.07
N PRO A 219 16.56 20.34 -6.85
CA PRO A 219 15.11 20.52 -6.91
C PRO A 219 14.45 19.96 -8.18
N GLU A 220 15.13 20.01 -9.32
CA GLU A 220 14.62 19.54 -10.61
C GLU A 220 14.46 18.01 -10.68
N LEU A 221 15.23 17.28 -9.87
CA LEU A 221 15.21 15.81 -9.79
C LEU A 221 14.26 15.29 -8.71
N ARG A 222 13.76 16.15 -7.83
CA ARG A 222 12.76 15.77 -6.83
C ARG A 222 11.42 15.45 -7.51
N GLN A 223 10.81 14.37 -7.07
CA GLN A 223 9.63 13.69 -7.60
C GLN A 223 8.35 14.02 -6.83
N VAL A 224 8.44 14.40 -5.54
CA VAL A 224 7.27 14.56 -4.65
C VAL A 224 6.77 16.00 -4.55
N SER A 225 5.45 16.19 -4.67
CA SER A 225 4.78 17.50 -4.52
C SER A 225 4.08 17.69 -3.18
N GLY A 226 3.83 16.60 -2.45
CA GLY A 226 3.09 16.59 -1.20
C GLY A 226 3.12 15.20 -0.58
N PHE A 227 3.00 15.09 0.74
CA PHE A 227 3.18 13.84 1.46
C PHE A 227 2.00 13.51 2.38
N ILE A 228 1.53 12.27 2.32
CA ILE A 228 0.41 11.77 3.12
C ILE A 228 0.87 10.52 3.88
N PRO A 229 1.51 10.66 5.06
CA PRO A 229 1.76 9.53 5.95
C PRO A 229 0.44 9.07 6.57
N VAL A 230 0.13 7.79 6.39
CA VAL A 230 -1.10 7.17 6.89
C VAL A 230 -0.78 6.18 8.00
N ASP A 231 -1.19 6.54 9.21
CA ASP A 231 -1.25 5.72 10.41
C ASP A 231 0.03 4.99 10.76
N MET A 232 1.13 5.76 10.78
CA MET A 232 2.45 5.30 11.13
C MET A 232 3.21 6.39 11.88
N ALA A 233 4.04 5.99 12.84
CA ALA A 233 5.03 6.84 13.46
C ALA A 233 6.38 6.58 12.77
N TYR A 234 7.13 7.62 12.50
CA TYR A 234 8.52 7.50 12.04
C TYR A 234 9.50 7.48 13.20
N THR A 235 9.20 8.25 14.24
CA THR A 235 9.92 8.32 15.51
C THR A 235 8.92 8.31 16.66
N LEU A 236 9.36 7.84 17.84
CA LEU A 236 8.56 7.83 19.05
C LEU A 236 9.16 8.80 20.07
N GLU A 237 8.33 9.64 20.68
CA GLU A 237 8.76 10.57 21.73
C GLU A 237 8.67 9.94 23.12
N GLU A 238 7.64 9.12 23.35
CA GLU A 238 7.32 8.57 24.66
C GLU A 238 8.37 7.55 25.15
N PRO A 239 8.99 7.77 26.34
CA PRO A 239 10.09 6.95 26.82
C PRO A 239 9.77 5.44 26.91
N LEU A 240 8.58 5.08 27.36
CA LEU A 240 8.19 3.67 27.47
C LEU A 240 8.04 2.99 26.11
N LEU A 241 7.49 3.69 25.12
CA LEU A 241 7.32 3.15 23.77
C LEU A 241 8.68 2.99 23.10
N ARG A 242 9.59 3.97 23.29
CA ARG A 242 10.99 3.87 22.86
C ARG A 242 11.71 2.70 23.51
N GLU A 243 11.56 2.51 24.81
CA GLU A 243 12.18 1.37 25.52
C GLU A 243 11.68 0.03 24.96
N ASN A 244 10.38 -0.10 24.71
CA ASN A 244 9.81 -1.29 24.09
C ASN A 244 10.28 -1.48 22.64
N ALA A 245 10.41 -0.39 21.87
CA ALA A 245 11.00 -0.44 20.55
C ALA A 245 12.47 -0.89 20.58
N CYS A 246 13.26 -0.43 21.56
CA CYS A 246 14.64 -0.89 21.75
C CYS A 246 14.73 -2.39 22.08
N LYS A 247 13.80 -2.90 22.90
CA LYS A 247 13.69 -4.35 23.19
C LYS A 247 13.36 -5.13 21.91
N GLY A 248 12.38 -4.67 21.14
CA GLY A 248 12.02 -5.26 19.85
C GLY A 248 13.19 -5.24 18.85
N TYR A 249 13.87 -4.10 18.74
CA TYR A 249 15.07 -3.92 17.91
C TYR A 249 16.14 -4.94 18.27
N ALA A 250 16.49 -5.08 19.56
CA ALA A 250 17.50 -6.04 20.00
C ALA A 250 17.13 -7.49 19.65
N ILE A 251 15.84 -7.86 19.74
CA ILE A 251 15.35 -9.18 19.34
C ILE A 251 15.54 -9.40 17.84
N LEU A 252 15.05 -8.48 16.99
CA LEU A 252 15.10 -8.66 15.54
C LEU A 252 16.51 -8.51 14.96
N ASP A 253 17.32 -7.61 15.50
CA ASP A 253 18.73 -7.46 15.14
C ASP A 253 19.54 -8.73 15.47
N SER A 254 19.25 -9.40 16.59
CA SER A 254 19.87 -10.70 16.90
C SER A 254 19.51 -11.78 15.88
N GLN A 255 18.27 -11.79 15.39
CA GLN A 255 17.83 -12.71 14.34
C GLN A 255 18.52 -12.39 13.00
N LEU A 256 18.62 -11.10 12.66
CA LEU A 256 19.31 -10.64 11.45
C LEU A 256 20.79 -11.05 11.47
N LYS A 257 21.48 -10.86 12.61
CA LYS A 257 22.86 -11.33 12.84
C LYS A 257 22.99 -12.86 12.79
N ALA A 258 21.93 -13.58 13.16
CA ALA A 258 21.82 -15.03 13.00
C ALA A 258 21.42 -15.45 11.56
N LYS A 259 21.39 -14.51 10.60
CA LYS A 259 21.08 -14.72 9.18
C LYS A 259 19.63 -15.12 8.89
N VAL A 260 18.70 -14.71 9.76
CA VAL A 260 17.26 -14.73 9.45
C VAL A 260 16.95 -13.45 8.67
N TYR A 261 16.39 -13.58 7.46
CA TYR A 261 16.16 -12.41 6.58
C TYR A 261 14.71 -12.24 6.14
N GLY A 262 13.89 -13.29 6.24
CA GLY A 262 12.48 -13.26 5.87
C GLY A 262 11.58 -13.66 7.04
N ILE A 263 10.39 -13.07 7.11
CA ILE A 263 9.33 -13.41 8.07
C ILE A 263 8.07 -13.90 7.34
N ASP A 264 7.37 -14.88 7.91
CA ASP A 264 6.24 -15.60 7.29
C ASP A 264 4.87 -15.11 7.75
N ILE A 265 4.77 -13.87 8.25
CA ILE A 265 3.55 -13.35 8.88
C ILE A 265 2.36 -13.40 7.92
N GLY A 266 2.54 -13.05 6.65
CA GLY A 266 1.45 -13.05 5.68
C GLY A 266 0.97 -14.46 5.32
N ALA A 267 1.86 -15.45 5.24
CA ALA A 267 1.46 -16.85 5.05
C ALA A 267 0.57 -17.36 6.20
N ARG A 268 0.85 -16.93 7.44
CA ARG A 268 -0.01 -17.23 8.60
C ARG A 268 -1.37 -16.55 8.48
N LEU A 269 -1.40 -15.29 8.07
CA LEU A 269 -2.65 -14.53 7.88
C LEU A 269 -3.51 -15.10 6.76
N GLN A 270 -2.92 -15.50 5.63
CA GLN A 270 -3.62 -16.21 4.55
C GLN A 270 -4.32 -17.47 5.06
N ARG A 271 -3.62 -18.25 5.88
CA ARG A 271 -4.17 -19.49 6.46
C ARG A 271 -5.31 -19.18 7.42
N ILE A 272 -5.19 -18.14 8.25
CA ILE A 272 -6.24 -17.71 9.18
C ILE A 272 -7.48 -17.26 8.40
N GLY A 273 -7.33 -16.38 7.42
CA GLY A 273 -8.45 -15.91 6.58
C GLY A 273 -9.14 -17.05 5.84
N THR A 274 -8.37 -17.96 5.24
CA THR A 274 -8.90 -19.14 4.52
C THR A 274 -9.74 -20.02 5.44
N LEU A 275 -9.25 -20.31 6.65
CA LEU A 275 -9.97 -21.15 7.61
C LEU A 275 -11.20 -20.44 8.18
N ALA A 276 -11.10 -19.13 8.47
CA ALA A 276 -12.22 -18.33 8.97
C ALA A 276 -13.38 -18.27 7.95
N LEU A 277 -13.08 -18.26 6.65
CA LEU A 277 -14.10 -18.27 5.60
C LEU A 277 -14.64 -19.66 5.29
N SER A 278 -13.77 -20.67 5.18
CA SER A 278 -14.17 -22.01 4.73
C SER A 278 -14.74 -22.89 5.85
N ARG A 279 -14.31 -22.69 7.10
CA ARG A 279 -14.68 -23.54 8.26
C ARG A 279 -14.82 -22.71 9.55
N PRO A 280 -15.67 -21.67 9.57
CA PRO A 280 -15.71 -20.66 10.65
C PRO A 280 -15.93 -21.23 12.05
N GLU A 281 -16.80 -22.23 12.19
CA GLU A 281 -17.20 -22.80 13.49
C GLU A 281 -16.33 -23.98 13.95
N GLU A 282 -15.46 -24.50 13.09
CA GLU A 282 -14.54 -25.57 13.49
C GLU A 282 -13.47 -25.04 14.46
N PRO A 283 -13.00 -25.86 15.42
CA PRO A 283 -11.86 -25.52 16.27
C PRO A 283 -10.64 -25.15 15.42
N SER A 284 -9.97 -24.05 15.76
CA SER A 284 -8.83 -23.60 14.97
C SER A 284 -7.61 -24.50 15.21
N PRO A 285 -6.95 -24.98 14.15
CA PRO A 285 -5.73 -25.77 14.27
C PRO A 285 -4.50 -24.90 14.59
N ILE A 286 -4.65 -23.57 14.63
CA ILE A 286 -3.55 -22.60 14.84
C ILE A 286 -3.48 -22.19 16.31
N ARG A 287 -4.64 -21.96 16.94
CA ARG A 287 -4.77 -21.58 18.35
C ARG A 287 -5.88 -22.39 18.99
N ALA A 288 -5.50 -23.25 19.94
CA ALA A 288 -6.44 -24.04 20.72
C ALA A 288 -7.37 -23.15 21.55
N GLY A 289 -8.62 -23.60 21.72
CA GLY A 289 -9.65 -22.89 22.49
C GLY A 289 -10.41 -21.80 21.72
N LEU A 290 -10.04 -21.52 20.46
CA LEU A 290 -10.80 -20.65 19.56
C LEU A 290 -11.32 -21.44 18.36
N THR A 291 -12.46 -21.02 17.78
CA THR A 291 -12.85 -21.42 16.42
C THR A 291 -12.03 -20.66 15.37
N ASN A 292 -12.07 -21.10 14.11
CA ASN A 292 -11.39 -20.38 13.02
C ASN A 292 -11.90 -18.94 12.87
N ARG A 293 -13.23 -18.73 12.98
CA ARG A 293 -13.82 -17.38 12.95
C ARG A 293 -13.32 -16.53 14.11
N GLN A 294 -13.32 -17.07 15.33
CA GLN A 294 -12.84 -16.34 16.51
C GLN A 294 -11.36 -15.97 16.40
N LEU A 295 -10.52 -16.84 15.84
CA LEU A 295 -9.13 -16.52 15.58
C LEU A 295 -8.98 -15.42 14.52
N GLY A 296 -9.77 -15.46 13.44
CA GLY A 296 -9.81 -14.39 12.44
C GLY A 296 -10.17 -13.04 13.06
N LEU A 297 -11.22 -13.00 13.87
CA LEU A 297 -11.61 -11.79 14.60
C LEU A 297 -10.52 -11.33 15.58
N PHE A 298 -9.86 -12.26 16.29
CA PHE A 298 -8.77 -11.95 17.22
C PHE A 298 -7.59 -11.26 16.55
N VAL A 299 -7.19 -11.72 15.36
CA VAL A 299 -6.16 -11.06 14.55
C VAL A 299 -6.54 -9.63 14.20
N GLY A 300 -7.82 -9.40 13.88
CA GLY A 300 -8.35 -8.08 13.53
C GLY A 300 -8.45 -7.13 14.71
N SER A 301 -9.13 -7.55 15.78
CA SER A 301 -9.53 -6.67 16.87
C SER A 301 -8.62 -6.65 18.08
N ALA A 302 -7.64 -7.55 18.15
CA ALA A 302 -6.72 -7.66 19.28
C ALA A 302 -5.28 -7.91 18.83
N THR A 303 -4.86 -7.27 17.73
CA THR A 303 -3.52 -7.44 17.14
C THR A 303 -2.41 -7.13 18.15
N TYR A 304 -2.61 -6.17 19.06
CA TYR A 304 -1.68 -5.85 20.15
C TYR A 304 -1.32 -7.08 21.00
N ALA A 305 -2.24 -8.03 21.18
CA ALA A 305 -2.01 -9.24 21.96
C ALA A 305 -1.17 -10.29 21.22
N LEU A 306 -0.83 -10.05 19.94
CA LEU A 306 0.06 -10.87 19.13
C LEU A 306 1.48 -10.30 19.04
N GLN A 307 1.72 -9.11 19.60
CA GLN A 307 2.99 -8.42 19.56
C GLN A 307 3.68 -8.47 20.92
N GLU A 308 4.93 -8.94 20.96
CA GLU A 308 5.77 -8.91 22.15
C GLU A 308 7.19 -8.42 21.77
N PRO A 309 7.68 -7.30 22.35
CA PRO A 309 6.97 -6.38 23.26
C PRO A 309 5.89 -5.56 22.54
N VAL A 310 4.83 -5.20 23.27
CA VAL A 310 3.82 -4.23 22.78
C VAL A 310 4.47 -2.86 22.71
N ILE A 311 4.62 -2.32 21.49
CA ILE A 311 5.22 -0.99 21.28
C ILE A 311 4.14 0.07 21.24
N ILE A 312 3.13 -0.09 20.39
CA ILE A 312 1.99 0.82 20.33
C ILE A 312 0.86 0.21 21.17
N PRO A 313 0.44 0.84 22.29
CA PRO A 313 -0.61 0.30 23.13
C PRO A 313 -1.91 0.13 22.35
N GLU A 314 -2.55 -1.02 22.56
CA GLU A 314 -3.91 -1.32 22.07
C GLU A 314 -4.07 -1.26 20.54
N TYR A 315 -2.96 -1.26 19.80
CA TYR A 315 -2.95 -1.30 18.35
C TYR A 315 -3.74 -2.50 17.81
N HIS A 316 -4.64 -2.25 16.89
CA HIS A 316 -5.38 -3.31 16.21
C HIS A 316 -5.72 -2.94 14.77
N PHE A 317 -5.93 -3.96 13.94
CA PHE A 317 -6.30 -3.78 12.54
C PHE A 317 -7.70 -3.21 12.38
N THR A 318 -8.69 -3.72 13.10
CA THR A 318 -10.10 -3.32 12.93
C THR A 318 -10.81 -3.19 14.27
N GLY A 319 -11.67 -2.19 14.43
CA GLY A 319 -12.46 -2.03 15.65
C GLY A 319 -13.30 -3.28 15.94
N GLY A 320 -13.19 -3.81 17.16
CA GLY A 320 -13.83 -5.08 17.54
C GLY A 320 -15.05 -4.94 18.45
N GLN A 321 -15.86 -6.00 18.45
CA GLN A 321 -16.92 -6.23 19.43
C GLN A 321 -16.54 -7.45 20.27
N PHE A 322 -16.71 -7.39 21.58
CA PHE A 322 -16.24 -8.43 22.49
C PHE A 322 -17.35 -8.96 23.40
N SER A 323 -17.34 -10.28 23.63
CA SER A 323 -18.10 -10.94 24.68
C SER A 323 -17.12 -11.42 25.76
N GLY A 324 -16.92 -10.61 26.79
CA GLY A 324 -15.79 -10.78 27.72
C GLY A 324 -14.46 -10.49 27.02
N PHE A 325 -13.51 -11.42 27.05
CA PHE A 325 -12.21 -11.28 26.38
C PHE A 325 -12.16 -11.89 24.97
N VAL A 326 -13.29 -12.46 24.50
CA VAL A 326 -13.35 -13.14 23.20
C VAL A 326 -14.00 -12.21 22.17
N PRO A 327 -13.33 -11.94 21.03
CA PRO A 327 -13.94 -11.23 19.92
C PRO A 327 -15.19 -11.95 19.41
N SER A 328 -16.26 -11.19 19.25
CA SER A 328 -17.58 -11.65 18.82
C SER A 328 -18.01 -11.10 17.46
N GLY A 329 -17.40 -9.98 17.04
CA GLY A 329 -17.55 -9.40 15.71
C GLY A 329 -16.68 -8.16 15.50
N LEU A 330 -16.90 -7.47 14.39
CA LEU A 330 -16.22 -6.22 14.03
C LEU A 330 -17.22 -5.06 13.98
N SER A 331 -16.76 -3.85 14.30
CA SER A 331 -17.60 -2.67 14.41
C SER A 331 -17.83 -1.98 13.06
N TRP A 332 -16.78 -1.75 12.28
CA TRP A 332 -16.83 -0.87 11.09
C TRP A 332 -16.54 -1.56 9.77
N THR A 333 -15.78 -2.66 9.82
CA THR A 333 -15.46 -3.51 8.67
C THR A 333 -16.28 -4.80 8.70
N ARG A 334 -16.75 -5.27 7.54
CA ARG A 334 -17.50 -6.53 7.45
C ARG A 334 -16.54 -7.70 7.69
N GLU A 335 -16.89 -8.63 8.58
CA GLU A 335 -16.01 -9.75 8.97
C GLU A 335 -15.50 -10.56 7.78
N ARG A 336 -16.41 -10.96 6.88
CA ARG A 336 -16.04 -11.76 5.71
C ARG A 336 -15.12 -10.97 4.77
N PHE A 337 -15.35 -9.67 4.61
CA PHE A 337 -14.47 -8.80 3.81
C PHE A 337 -13.07 -8.70 4.43
N PHE A 338 -12.99 -8.53 5.75
CA PHE A 338 -11.70 -8.56 6.45
C PHE A 338 -10.98 -9.91 6.28
N PHE A 339 -11.69 -11.03 6.37
CA PHE A 339 -11.08 -12.35 6.15
C PHE A 339 -10.63 -12.57 4.69
N GLU A 340 -11.35 -12.02 3.71
CA GLU A 340 -10.89 -11.97 2.31
C GLU A 340 -9.62 -11.10 2.20
N GLY A 341 -9.54 -9.99 2.93
CA GLY A 341 -8.34 -9.16 3.04
C GLY A 341 -7.14 -9.92 3.62
N LEU A 342 -7.34 -10.74 4.66
CA LEU A 342 -6.29 -11.61 5.21
C LEU A 342 -5.76 -12.63 4.18
N MET A 343 -6.62 -13.13 3.28
CA MET A 343 -6.22 -14.03 2.20
C MET A 343 -5.36 -13.35 1.12
N GLN A 344 -5.43 -12.03 1.00
CA GLN A 344 -4.66 -11.24 0.03
C GLN A 344 -3.25 -10.87 0.52
N ALA A 345 -2.87 -11.25 1.74
CA ALA A 345 -1.52 -11.05 2.25
C ALA A 345 -0.47 -11.69 1.33
N ALA A 346 0.68 -11.06 1.13
CA ALA A 346 1.84 -11.70 0.53
C ALA A 346 2.48 -12.67 1.54
N PRO A 347 3.01 -13.83 1.12
CA PRO A 347 3.46 -14.85 2.07
C PRO A 347 4.57 -14.38 3.02
N TYR A 348 5.51 -13.59 2.52
CA TYR A 348 6.71 -13.20 3.24
C TYR A 348 6.95 -11.70 3.23
N GLN A 349 7.76 -11.26 4.19
CA GLN A 349 8.23 -9.89 4.27
C GLN A 349 9.72 -9.88 4.64
N SER A 350 10.44 -8.78 4.33
CA SER A 350 11.83 -8.64 4.75
C SER A 350 11.94 -8.36 6.25
N LEU A 351 12.90 -9.01 6.92
CA LEU A 351 13.25 -8.66 8.29
C LEU A 351 14.01 -7.33 8.39
N GLY A 352 14.78 -6.96 7.35
CA GLY A 352 15.64 -5.78 7.36
C GLY A 352 14.87 -4.47 7.60
N GLU A 353 13.74 -4.28 6.91
CA GLU A 353 12.89 -3.10 7.12
C GLU A 353 12.22 -3.06 8.51
N GLN A 354 11.99 -4.22 9.15
CA GLN A 354 11.53 -4.26 10.56
C GLN A 354 12.59 -3.73 11.49
N VAL A 355 13.83 -4.21 11.31
CA VAL A 355 14.98 -3.85 12.14
C VAL A 355 15.24 -2.35 12.02
N ASP A 356 15.26 -1.81 10.81
CA ASP A 356 15.45 -0.38 10.56
C ASP A 356 14.35 0.47 11.21
N THR A 357 13.08 0.06 11.07
CA THR A 357 11.95 0.79 11.69
C THR A 357 12.06 0.80 13.22
N LEU A 358 12.41 -0.35 13.83
CA LEU A 358 12.57 -0.43 15.29
C LEU A 358 13.82 0.32 15.76
N ALA A 359 14.89 0.39 14.97
CA ALA A 359 16.06 1.19 15.27
C ALA A 359 15.69 2.69 15.34
N MET A 360 14.92 3.19 14.37
CA MET A 360 14.41 4.57 14.38
C MET A 360 13.52 4.83 15.59
N TRP A 361 12.58 3.93 15.90
CA TRP A 361 11.70 4.06 17.07
C TRP A 361 12.45 3.99 18.41
N CYS A 362 13.51 3.20 18.48
CA CYS A 362 14.41 3.17 19.64
C CYS A 362 15.19 4.49 19.80
N GLY A 363 15.39 5.22 18.68
CA GLY A 363 16.30 6.36 18.60
C GLY A 363 17.75 5.92 18.62
N ALA A 364 18.07 4.84 17.88
CA ALA A 364 19.44 4.44 17.64
C ALA A 364 20.21 5.58 16.95
N PRO A 365 21.47 5.87 17.36
CA PRO A 365 22.17 7.09 16.96
C PRO A 365 22.68 7.11 15.51
N ASP A 366 22.51 6.03 14.75
CA ASP A 366 23.09 5.86 13.40
C ASP A 366 22.09 5.11 12.51
N VAL A 367 21.03 5.80 12.11
CA VAL A 367 20.08 5.33 11.09
C VAL A 367 20.12 6.33 9.93
N PRO A 368 20.47 5.92 8.70
CA PRO A 368 20.72 6.85 7.59
C PRO A 368 19.43 7.44 6.97
N TYR A 369 18.31 7.34 7.69
CA TYR A 369 16.97 7.60 7.17
C TYR A 369 16.29 8.82 7.81
N ASP A 370 16.92 9.48 8.78
CA ASP A 370 16.32 10.62 9.48
C ASP A 370 17.18 11.90 9.51
N ASP A 371 18.41 11.87 8.98
CA ASP A 371 19.38 12.98 8.99
C ASP A 371 18.87 14.30 8.35
N HIS A 372 17.92 14.21 7.42
CA HIS A 372 17.46 15.31 6.56
C HIS A 372 15.94 15.51 6.57
N LEU A 373 15.22 14.98 7.57
CA LEU A 373 13.77 15.17 7.67
C LEU A 373 13.37 16.64 7.74
N SER A 374 14.17 17.47 8.42
CA SER A 374 13.93 18.91 8.53
C SER A 374 14.03 19.67 7.21
N GLU A 375 14.54 19.04 6.15
CA GLU A 375 14.62 19.61 4.80
C GLU A 375 13.40 19.25 3.94
N VAL A 376 12.56 18.32 4.41
CA VAL A 376 11.31 17.94 3.75
C VAL A 376 10.28 19.04 3.97
N THR A 377 10.07 19.84 2.93
CA THR A 377 9.30 21.11 2.96
C THR A 377 8.01 21.07 2.14
N VAL A 378 7.66 19.92 1.56
CA VAL A 378 6.39 19.75 0.81
C VAL A 378 5.19 19.79 1.77
N PRO A 379 3.98 20.17 1.31
CA PRO A 379 2.76 20.08 2.13
C PRO A 379 2.54 18.66 2.66
N VAL A 380 2.02 18.55 3.89
CA VAL A 380 1.81 17.27 4.59
C VAL A 380 0.38 17.13 5.10
N LEU A 381 -0.23 15.97 4.86
CA LEU A 381 -1.47 15.53 5.52
C LEU A 381 -1.24 14.21 6.25
N TYR A 382 -1.26 14.23 7.58
CA TYR A 382 -1.27 13.00 8.35
C TYR A 382 -2.69 12.44 8.52
N MET A 383 -2.87 11.15 8.24
CA MET A 383 -4.14 10.44 8.46
C MET A 383 -3.91 9.30 9.45
N GLY A 384 -4.50 9.35 10.64
CA GLY A 384 -4.37 8.30 11.66
C GLY A 384 -5.70 7.65 12.01
N ALA A 385 -5.63 6.46 12.60
CA ALA A 385 -6.76 5.74 13.19
C ALA A 385 -6.58 5.67 14.71
N ALA A 386 -7.62 6.02 15.47
CA ALA A 386 -7.53 6.07 16.93
C ALA A 386 -7.29 4.71 17.59
N GLY A 387 -7.56 3.59 16.94
CA GLY A 387 -7.19 2.23 17.35
C GLY A 387 -5.93 1.69 16.68
N GLY A 388 -5.43 2.38 15.63
CA GLY A 388 -4.17 2.07 14.95
C GLY A 388 -2.98 2.79 15.59
N VAL A 389 -2.05 3.34 14.81
CA VAL A 389 -0.97 4.16 15.38
C VAL A 389 -1.50 5.52 15.88
N GLY A 390 -2.47 6.10 15.19
CA GLY A 390 -3.24 7.24 15.66
C GLY A 390 -2.37 8.44 16.05
N SER A 391 -2.60 9.00 17.23
CA SER A 391 -1.88 10.21 17.68
C SER A 391 -0.37 10.00 17.86
N PHE A 392 0.10 8.76 18.00
CA PHE A 392 1.53 8.48 18.17
C PHE A 392 2.36 8.85 16.93
N GLY A 393 1.75 8.93 15.74
CA GLY A 393 2.44 9.38 14.53
C GLY A 393 2.61 10.90 14.41
N LEU A 394 1.90 11.69 15.23
CA LEU A 394 1.89 13.16 15.11
C LEU A 394 3.25 13.78 15.45
N HIS A 395 4.01 13.19 16.37
CA HIS A 395 5.36 13.65 16.70
C HIS A 395 6.28 13.64 15.46
N SER A 396 6.15 12.65 14.58
CA SER A 396 6.97 12.57 13.37
C SER A 396 6.77 13.74 12.41
N LEU A 397 5.64 14.45 12.50
CA LEU A 397 5.38 15.65 11.69
C LEU A 397 6.21 16.85 12.16
N THR A 398 6.58 16.91 13.44
CA THR A 398 7.38 18.02 13.99
C THR A 398 8.84 17.94 13.58
N LEU A 399 9.27 16.81 13.02
CA LEU A 399 10.62 16.62 12.48
C LEU A 399 10.76 17.15 11.05
N LEU A 400 9.64 17.46 10.38
CA LEU A 400 9.63 17.93 9.01
C LEU A 400 9.83 19.45 8.93
N GLY A 401 10.46 19.91 7.86
CA GLY A 401 10.60 21.35 7.57
C GLY A 401 9.36 22.02 6.98
N SER A 402 8.27 21.26 6.80
CA SER A 402 7.05 21.76 6.17
C SER A 402 6.34 22.79 7.04
N THR A 403 5.94 23.89 6.42
CA THR A 403 5.10 24.93 7.05
C THR A 403 3.61 24.75 6.77
N ASP A 404 3.26 23.76 5.95
CA ASP A 404 1.90 23.42 5.56
C ASP A 404 1.61 21.98 6.01
N VAL A 405 1.19 21.86 7.26
CA VAL A 405 0.93 20.57 7.93
C VAL A 405 -0.50 20.54 8.40
N SER A 406 -1.22 19.51 7.97
CA SER A 406 -2.55 19.18 8.46
C SER A 406 -2.56 17.75 8.97
N SER A 407 -3.44 17.46 9.94
CA SER A 407 -3.57 16.11 10.49
C SER A 407 -5.01 15.80 10.82
N ARG A 408 -5.36 14.52 10.71
CA ARG A 408 -6.66 13.99 11.10
C ARG A 408 -6.49 12.59 11.67
N VAL A 409 -6.88 12.41 12.92
CA VAL A 409 -7.00 11.09 13.56
C VAL A 409 -8.48 10.74 13.62
N VAL A 410 -8.87 9.64 12.97
CA VAL A 410 -10.25 9.15 12.99
C VAL A 410 -10.49 8.46 14.33
N GLN A 411 -11.34 9.09 15.15
CA GLN A 411 -11.80 8.59 16.43
C GLN A 411 -13.33 8.62 16.42
N LEU A 412 -13.97 7.47 16.60
CA LEU A 412 -15.44 7.36 16.60
C LEU A 412 -15.99 7.21 18.01
N LEU A 413 -15.18 6.78 18.97
CA LEU A 413 -15.58 6.63 20.36
C LEU A 413 -15.03 7.80 21.20
N PRO A 414 -15.85 8.41 22.07
CA PRO A 414 -15.51 9.68 22.72
C PRO A 414 -14.47 9.55 23.84
N ASP A 415 -14.23 8.34 24.35
CA ASP A 415 -13.36 8.09 25.50
C ASP A 415 -12.04 7.47 25.04
N ALA A 416 -10.91 7.98 25.55
CA ALA A 416 -9.60 7.37 25.33
C ALA A 416 -9.55 5.92 25.84
N SER A 417 -10.34 5.56 26.87
CA SER A 417 -10.45 4.18 27.34
C SER A 417 -11.15 3.25 26.34
N ALA A 418 -11.79 3.79 25.30
CA ALA A 418 -12.43 3.03 24.23
C ALA A 418 -11.48 2.74 23.06
N ARG A 419 -10.23 3.23 23.11
CA ARG A 419 -9.20 2.98 22.09
C ARG A 419 -9.06 1.51 21.69
N PRO A 420 -9.10 0.49 22.58
CA PRO A 420 -8.96 -0.92 22.18
C PRO A 420 -10.02 -1.44 21.18
N VAL A 421 -11.13 -0.71 21.01
CA VAL A 421 -12.27 -1.12 20.18
C VAL A 421 -12.72 -0.04 19.19
N ASP A 422 -11.99 1.08 19.12
CA ASP A 422 -12.28 2.20 18.20
C ASP A 422 -11.86 1.88 16.75
N PHE A 423 -11.86 2.87 15.88
CA PHE A 423 -11.50 2.76 14.48
C PHE A 423 -10.04 2.31 14.30
N GLY A 424 -9.83 1.13 13.71
CA GLY A 424 -8.54 0.47 13.60
C GLY A 424 -7.72 0.85 12.38
N HIS A 425 -6.51 0.31 12.30
CA HIS A 425 -5.52 0.59 11.24
C HIS A 425 -6.00 0.27 9.81
N VAL A 426 -6.66 -0.88 9.62
CA VAL A 426 -7.22 -1.38 8.36
C VAL A 426 -8.57 -0.76 8.06
N ASP A 427 -9.31 -0.31 9.08
CA ASP A 427 -10.59 0.39 8.90
C ASP A 427 -10.41 1.65 8.02
N LEU A 428 -9.21 2.26 7.97
CA LEU A 428 -8.88 3.38 7.08
C LEU A 428 -9.11 3.10 5.59
N PHE A 429 -9.06 1.83 5.18
CA PHE A 429 -9.22 1.38 3.79
C PHE A 429 -10.32 0.34 3.60
N GLU A 430 -10.83 -0.29 4.65
CA GLU A 430 -11.86 -1.34 4.53
C GLU A 430 -13.20 -1.02 5.17
N ALA A 431 -13.27 -0.06 6.10
CA ALA A 431 -14.52 0.23 6.80
C ALA A 431 -15.59 0.79 5.86
N GLY A 432 -16.85 0.48 6.16
CA GLY A 432 -17.98 0.93 5.34
C GLY A 432 -18.16 2.46 5.27
N ASN A 433 -17.53 3.20 6.19
CA ASN A 433 -17.54 4.66 6.26
C ASN A 433 -16.17 5.29 5.94
N ALA A 434 -15.17 4.51 5.52
CA ALA A 434 -13.82 4.99 5.19
C ALA A 434 -13.81 6.06 4.09
N GLU A 435 -14.72 5.95 3.10
CA GLU A 435 -14.86 6.94 2.03
C GLU A 435 -15.11 8.36 2.58
N THR A 436 -15.98 8.49 3.58
CA THR A 436 -16.32 9.79 4.18
C THR A 436 -15.28 10.23 5.20
N LEU A 437 -14.78 9.30 6.02
CA LEU A 437 -13.91 9.63 7.15
C LEU A 437 -12.44 9.86 6.74
N VAL A 438 -12.00 9.24 5.65
CA VAL A 438 -10.58 9.16 5.26
C VAL A 438 -10.38 9.57 3.80
N TRP A 439 -11.08 8.93 2.86
CA TRP A 439 -10.75 9.07 1.43
C TRP A 439 -11.14 10.42 0.87
N THR A 440 -12.32 10.94 1.24
CA THR A 440 -12.78 12.27 0.85
C THR A 440 -11.85 13.37 1.38
N PRO A 441 -11.47 13.38 2.68
CA PRO A 441 -10.43 14.30 3.18
C PRO A 441 -9.12 14.26 2.40
N ILE A 442 -8.63 13.07 2.05
CA ILE A 442 -7.41 12.92 1.23
C ILE A 442 -7.63 13.51 -0.17
N LEU A 443 -8.76 13.22 -0.82
CA LEU A 443 -9.09 13.76 -2.14
C LEU A 443 -9.18 15.29 -2.13
N ASP A 444 -9.81 15.87 -1.12
CA ASP A 444 -9.95 17.32 -0.99
C ASP A 444 -8.57 17.97 -0.79
N TRP A 445 -7.70 17.36 0.01
CA TRP A 445 -6.32 17.81 0.17
C TRP A 445 -5.52 17.70 -1.14
N LEU A 446 -5.64 16.59 -1.88
CA LEU A 446 -5.02 16.42 -3.21
C LEU A 446 -5.56 17.39 -4.27
N ARG A 447 -6.78 17.89 -4.10
CA ARG A 447 -7.33 18.92 -5.01
C ARG A 447 -6.76 20.29 -4.69
N HIS A 448 -6.58 20.58 -3.40
CA HIS A 448 -6.04 21.84 -2.92
C HIS A 448 -4.56 22.04 -3.27
N HIS A 449 -3.74 20.98 -3.17
CA HIS A 449 -2.30 20.98 -3.46
C HIS A 449 -2.04 20.28 -4.79
#